data_AF-A0AAN1VEG0-F1
#
_entry.id   AF-A0AAN1VEG0-F1
#
_cell.length_a   1.000
_cell.length_b   1.000
_cell.length_c   1.000
_cell.angle_alpha   90.00
_cell.angle_beta   90.00
_cell.angle_gamma   90.00
#
_symmetry.space_group_name_H-M   'P 1'
#
loop_
_entity.id
_entity.type
_entity.pdbx_description
1 polymer ?
#
loop_
_entity_poly.entity_id
_entity_poly.type
_entity_poly.pdbx_seq_one_letter_code
_entity_poly.pdbx_strand_id
1 'polypeptide(L)'
;MKLFAKLGLAAALALPLVSHAHDVWLLPSSTVLSGTNTWVTFDGAVSNDKFYINHAPLRLDNLVIVAPDGSSVQAENEHRGKLRSTFDLQLAQTGTYRIAVVNDGVFARWKEDGKPKRYFGKAEGLAQAVPAQAQDLEISQSLGRVETFVTSGKPSPIKPVGRGLELVAVTHPNDLYSDEAATFQMTVDGKPAAGLEVTVVPDGSRYRDKVDEMALKTDAQGKFQVKWPQPGMYWLEASLEDQQVTVPKASKRRLSYAGTLEVLRP
;
A
#
# COMPACT_ATOMS: atom_id res chain seq x y z
N MET A 1 33.62 43.96 32.89
CA MET A 1 34.01 42.54 32.78
C MET A 1 33.20 41.78 33.82
N LYS A 2 32.30 40.82 33.56
CA LYS A 2 31.91 40.03 32.39
C LYS A 2 30.41 39.67 32.55
N LEU A 3 29.66 39.69 31.45
CA LEU A 3 28.33 39.05 31.35
C LEU A 3 28.48 37.53 31.53
N PHE A 4 27.57 36.90 32.27
CA PHE A 4 27.30 35.48 32.13
C PHE A 4 25.79 35.25 32.03
N ALA A 5 25.31 35.24 30.79
CA ALA A 5 24.00 34.72 30.43
C ALA A 5 24.05 33.19 30.49
N LYS A 6 23.18 32.58 31.29
CA LYS A 6 22.94 31.13 31.26
C LYS A 6 21.79 30.87 30.29
N LEU A 7 22.11 30.53 29.04
CA LEU A 7 21.16 29.88 28.14
C LEU A 7 21.07 28.40 28.54
N GLY A 8 19.94 27.99 29.11
CA GLY A 8 19.58 26.58 29.25
C GLY A 8 19.04 26.07 27.91
N LEU A 9 19.82 25.24 27.21
CA LEU A 9 19.39 24.57 26.00
C LEU A 9 18.50 23.38 26.38
N ALA A 10 17.19 23.52 26.22
CA ALA A 10 16.25 22.41 26.31
C ALA A 10 16.34 21.61 25.00
N ALA A 11 17.11 20.52 25.01
CA ALA A 11 17.10 19.54 23.94
C ALA A 11 15.77 18.76 23.99
N ALA A 12 14.79 19.18 23.19
CA ALA A 12 13.60 18.38 22.94
C ALA A 12 14.01 17.13 22.17
N LEU A 13 14.09 15.99 22.86
CA LEU A 13 14.20 14.67 22.26
C LEU A 13 12.94 14.45 21.39
N ALA A 14 13.07 14.67 20.09
CA ALA A 14 12.14 14.15 19.10
C ALA A 14 12.31 12.63 19.08
N LEU A 15 11.62 11.94 19.98
CA LEU A 15 11.45 10.50 19.87
C LEU A 15 10.72 10.22 18.55
N PRO A 16 11.24 9.33 17.69
CA PRO A 16 10.48 8.91 16.53
C PRO A 16 9.19 8.26 17.04
N LEU A 17 8.05 8.85 16.69
CA LEU A 17 6.75 8.24 16.85
C LEU A 17 6.76 7.01 15.95
N VAL A 18 7.03 5.84 16.51
CA VAL A 18 6.85 4.57 15.80
C VAL A 18 5.35 4.44 15.57
N SER A 19 4.87 4.84 14.39
CA SER A 19 3.48 4.62 14.02
C SER A 19 3.32 3.12 13.81
N HIS A 20 2.69 2.44 14.77
CA HIS A 20 2.24 1.06 14.57
C HIS A 20 1.03 1.06 13.63
N ALA A 21 1.28 1.30 12.35
CA ALA A 21 0.40 0.83 11.30
C ALA A 21 0.61 -0.68 11.17
N HIS A 22 -0.48 -1.45 11.05
CA HIS A 22 -0.33 -2.86 10.74
C HIS A 22 0.09 -3.00 9.28
N ASP A 23 1.14 -3.77 9.02
CA ASP A 23 1.72 -3.91 7.70
C ASP A 23 0.88 -4.85 6.84
N VAL A 24 0.24 -4.31 5.83
CA VAL A 24 -0.53 -5.10 4.88
C VAL A 24 0.30 -5.36 3.62
N TRP A 25 0.34 -6.60 3.16
CA TRP A 25 1.15 -6.98 2.01
C TRP A 25 0.51 -8.11 1.21
N LEU A 26 0.93 -8.19 -0.04
CA LEU A 26 0.59 -9.26 -0.98
C LEU A 26 1.90 -9.72 -1.63
N LEU A 27 2.28 -10.98 -1.39
CA LEU A 27 3.59 -11.54 -1.70
C LEU A 27 3.44 -12.64 -2.74
N PRO A 28 3.97 -12.47 -3.97
CA PRO A 28 4.00 -13.53 -4.96
C PRO A 28 5.13 -14.53 -4.67
N SER A 29 4.95 -15.79 -5.08
CA SER A 29 6.00 -16.81 -5.05
C SER A 29 7.13 -16.55 -6.05
N SER A 30 6.90 -15.70 -7.05
CA SER A 30 7.86 -15.28 -8.08
C SER A 30 7.37 -14.00 -8.76
N THR A 31 8.27 -13.07 -9.13
CA THR A 31 7.87 -11.84 -9.84
C THR A 31 8.22 -11.83 -11.32
N VAL A 32 9.19 -12.62 -11.78
CA VAL A 32 9.59 -12.75 -13.19
C VAL A 32 9.70 -14.22 -13.57
N LEU A 33 8.99 -14.63 -14.63
CA LEU A 33 8.98 -16.00 -15.12
C LEU A 33 9.24 -16.03 -16.63
N SER A 34 10.03 -16.98 -17.12
CA SER A 34 10.39 -17.08 -18.54
C SER A 34 9.46 -17.96 -19.38
N GLY A 35 8.51 -18.66 -18.75
CA GLY A 35 7.59 -19.59 -19.41
C GLY A 35 6.22 -18.96 -19.73
N THR A 36 5.52 -19.56 -20.69
CA THR A 36 4.10 -19.31 -20.95
C THR A 36 3.24 -20.24 -20.09
N ASN A 37 2.05 -19.78 -19.67
CA ASN A 37 1.09 -20.61 -18.94
C ASN A 37 1.62 -21.14 -17.60
N THR A 38 2.50 -20.35 -16.96
CA THR A 38 3.05 -20.63 -15.63
C THR A 38 2.07 -20.22 -14.54
N TRP A 39 2.26 -20.78 -13.35
CA TRP A 39 1.47 -20.44 -12.17
C TRP A 39 2.30 -19.65 -11.18
N VAL A 40 1.64 -18.69 -10.53
CA VAL A 40 2.20 -17.97 -9.38
C VAL A 40 1.21 -18.05 -8.24
N THR A 41 1.70 -18.43 -7.07
CA THR A 41 0.92 -18.43 -5.83
C THR A 41 1.17 -17.12 -5.10
N PHE A 42 0.14 -16.58 -4.48
CA PHE A 42 0.20 -15.33 -3.74
C PHE A 42 -0.27 -15.54 -2.31
N ASP A 43 0.51 -15.05 -1.35
CA ASP A 43 0.10 -14.95 0.04
C ASP A 43 -0.25 -13.49 0.37
N GLY A 44 -1.30 -13.26 1.16
CA GLY A 44 -1.70 -11.95 1.62
C GLY A 44 -2.00 -11.92 3.12
N ALA A 45 -1.35 -11.01 3.84
CA ALA A 45 -1.55 -10.86 5.28
C ALA A 45 -1.47 -9.40 5.73
N VAL A 46 -1.99 -9.20 6.95
CA VAL A 46 -1.74 -8.06 7.81
C VAL A 46 -0.82 -8.56 8.92
N SER A 47 0.26 -7.85 9.20
CA SER A 47 1.36 -8.32 10.04
C SER A 47 1.92 -7.23 10.95
N ASN A 48 2.63 -7.65 12.01
CA ASN A 48 3.47 -6.75 12.81
C ASN A 48 4.88 -6.58 12.22
N ASP A 49 5.30 -7.54 11.39
CA ASP A 49 6.59 -7.55 10.70
C ASP A 49 6.35 -7.79 9.21
N LYS A 50 7.13 -7.14 8.35
CA LYS A 50 7.01 -7.28 6.88
C LYS A 50 7.14 -8.75 6.47
N PHE A 51 6.21 -9.20 5.63
CA PHE A 51 6.17 -10.54 5.05
C PHE A 51 6.09 -11.71 6.04
N TYR A 52 5.74 -11.45 7.31
CA TYR A 52 5.59 -12.51 8.31
C TYR A 52 4.14 -12.72 8.73
N ILE A 53 3.65 -13.96 8.66
CA ILE A 53 2.25 -14.30 8.89
C ILE A 53 1.97 -14.43 10.41
N ASN A 54 1.62 -13.33 11.09
CA ASN A 54 1.44 -13.33 12.56
C ASN A 54 0.25 -12.55 13.13
N HIS A 55 -0.54 -11.83 12.32
CA HIS A 55 -1.64 -11.02 12.85
C HIS A 55 -3.00 -11.38 12.27
N ALA A 56 -3.25 -11.13 10.97
CA ALA A 56 -4.56 -11.40 10.35
C ALA A 56 -4.44 -11.62 8.84
N PRO A 57 -5.40 -12.33 8.20
CA PRO A 57 -5.38 -12.50 6.75
C PRO A 57 -5.75 -11.18 6.05
N LEU A 58 -5.10 -10.91 4.91
CA LEU A 58 -5.59 -9.91 3.98
C LEU A 58 -6.92 -10.41 3.39
N ARG A 59 -7.98 -9.61 3.50
CA ARG A 59 -9.27 -9.94 2.89
C ARG A 59 -9.18 -9.79 1.36
N LEU A 60 -9.53 -10.85 0.63
CA LEU A 60 -9.49 -10.87 -0.84
C LEU A 60 -10.82 -10.44 -1.49
N ASP A 61 -11.81 -10.01 -0.70
CA ASP A 61 -13.15 -9.64 -1.19
C ASP A 61 -13.12 -8.53 -2.27
N ASN A 62 -12.05 -7.74 -2.35
CA ASN A 62 -11.83 -6.71 -3.38
C ASN A 62 -10.53 -6.96 -4.19
N LEU A 63 -10.19 -8.23 -4.44
CA LEU A 63 -9.07 -8.61 -5.31
C LEU A 63 -9.39 -8.23 -6.76
N VAL A 64 -8.43 -7.59 -7.42
CA VAL A 64 -8.48 -7.18 -8.83
C VAL A 64 -7.18 -7.62 -9.47
N ILE A 65 -7.29 -8.39 -10.55
CA ILE A 65 -6.14 -8.84 -11.35
C ILE A 65 -6.35 -8.36 -12.78
N VAL A 66 -5.35 -7.65 -13.30
CA VAL A 66 -5.36 -7.09 -14.65
C VAL A 66 -4.22 -7.71 -15.46
N ALA A 67 -4.57 -8.32 -16.59
CA ALA A 67 -3.63 -8.91 -17.55
C ALA A 67 -2.88 -7.85 -18.37
N PRO A 68 -1.82 -8.23 -19.11
CA PRO A 68 -1.03 -7.32 -19.93
C PRO A 68 -1.85 -6.53 -20.98
N ASP A 69 -2.90 -7.13 -21.53
CA ASP A 69 -3.82 -6.50 -22.48
C ASP A 69 -4.83 -5.53 -21.82
N GLY A 70 -4.92 -5.55 -20.49
CA GLY A 70 -5.87 -4.77 -19.69
C GLY A 70 -7.17 -5.50 -19.33
N SER A 71 -7.33 -6.77 -19.73
CA SER A 71 -8.46 -7.59 -19.35
C SER A 71 -8.41 -8.01 -17.87
N SER A 72 -9.58 -8.26 -17.28
CA SER A 72 -9.69 -8.78 -15.91
C SER A 72 -9.48 -10.28 -15.90
N VAL A 73 -8.71 -10.78 -14.94
CA VAL A 73 -8.46 -12.21 -14.73
C VAL A 73 -8.94 -12.61 -13.33
N GLN A 74 -9.39 -13.85 -13.18
CA GLN A 74 -9.83 -14.38 -11.88
C GLN A 74 -8.68 -15.11 -11.20
N ALA A 75 -8.65 -15.04 -9.88
CA ALA A 75 -7.80 -15.90 -9.08
C ALA A 75 -8.38 -17.33 -9.04
N GLU A 76 -7.51 -18.30 -8.85
CA GLU A 76 -7.88 -19.69 -8.61
C GLU A 76 -7.48 -20.11 -7.20
N ASN A 77 -8.11 -21.16 -6.69
CA ASN A 77 -7.79 -21.74 -5.38
C ASN A 77 -7.76 -20.73 -4.21
N GLU A 78 -8.64 -19.71 -4.26
CA GLU A 78 -8.74 -18.72 -3.19
C GLU A 78 -9.09 -19.37 -1.85
N HIS A 79 -8.24 -19.14 -0.85
CA HIS A 79 -8.44 -19.66 0.49
C HIS A 79 -8.08 -18.63 1.56
N ARG A 80 -8.99 -18.37 2.49
CA ARG A 80 -8.75 -17.50 3.65
C ARG A 80 -8.60 -18.32 4.92
N GLY A 81 -7.38 -18.40 5.43
CA GLY A 81 -7.06 -18.97 6.73
C GLY A 81 -7.19 -17.98 7.89
N LYS A 82 -6.66 -18.36 9.05
CA LYS A 82 -6.71 -17.53 10.27
C LYS A 82 -5.73 -16.36 10.28
N LEU A 83 -4.60 -16.49 9.58
CA LEU A 83 -3.51 -15.51 9.59
C LEU A 83 -3.10 -15.03 8.20
N ARG A 84 -3.46 -15.77 7.14
CA ARG A 84 -3.17 -15.41 5.74
C ARG A 84 -4.33 -15.80 4.83
N SER A 85 -4.42 -15.11 3.71
CA SER A 85 -5.15 -15.60 2.54
C SER A 85 -4.13 -16.03 1.47
N THR A 86 -4.49 -17.03 0.68
CA THR A 86 -3.69 -17.52 -0.46
C THR A 86 -4.56 -17.68 -1.69
N PHE A 87 -3.98 -17.55 -2.86
CA PHE A 87 -4.60 -17.87 -4.14
C PHE A 87 -3.54 -18.13 -5.21
N ASP A 88 -3.96 -18.71 -6.33
CA ASP A 88 -3.13 -18.98 -7.49
C ASP A 88 -3.57 -18.12 -8.68
N LEU A 89 -2.63 -17.79 -9.55
CA LEU A 89 -2.88 -17.12 -10.83
C LEU A 89 -2.15 -17.86 -11.94
N GLN A 90 -2.89 -18.22 -12.99
CA GLN A 90 -2.32 -18.68 -14.23
C GLN A 90 -1.94 -17.49 -15.13
N LEU A 91 -0.68 -17.43 -15.55
CA LEU A 91 -0.17 -16.41 -16.47
C LEU A 91 -0.32 -16.89 -17.92
N ALA A 92 -1.54 -16.76 -18.45
CA ALA A 92 -1.88 -17.18 -19.81
C ALA A 92 -1.32 -16.25 -20.92
N GLN A 93 -0.90 -15.04 -20.59
CA GLN A 93 -0.38 -14.03 -21.52
C GLN A 93 1.04 -13.62 -21.15
N THR A 94 1.86 -13.31 -22.15
CA THR A 94 3.16 -12.67 -21.94
C THR A 94 2.98 -11.20 -21.62
N GLY A 95 3.73 -10.71 -20.65
CA GLY A 95 3.69 -9.34 -20.17
C GLY A 95 3.52 -9.27 -18.65
N THR A 96 3.23 -8.06 -18.18
CA THR A 96 3.12 -7.74 -16.77
C THR A 96 1.66 -7.69 -16.32
N TYR A 97 1.36 -8.50 -15.31
CA TYR A 97 0.10 -8.53 -14.59
C TYR A 97 0.17 -7.57 -13.41
N ARG A 98 -0.91 -6.84 -13.16
CA ARG A 98 -1.14 -6.09 -11.93
C ARG A 98 -2.07 -6.88 -11.03
N ILE A 99 -1.66 -7.12 -9.80
CA ILE A 99 -2.44 -7.84 -8.78
C ILE A 99 -2.64 -6.87 -7.61
N ALA A 100 -3.89 -6.56 -7.28
CA ALA A 100 -4.18 -5.59 -6.23
C ALA A 100 -5.42 -5.97 -5.41
N VAL A 101 -5.39 -5.68 -4.10
CA VAL A 101 -6.59 -5.60 -3.26
C VAL A 101 -6.91 -4.12 -3.04
N VAL A 102 -8.10 -3.70 -3.47
CA VAL A 102 -8.52 -2.29 -3.43
C VAL A 102 -9.65 -2.10 -2.42
N ASN A 103 -9.35 -1.45 -1.30
CA ASN A 103 -10.32 -1.18 -0.25
C ASN A 103 -10.87 0.24 -0.42
N ASP A 104 -12.10 0.31 -0.94
CA ASP A 104 -12.86 1.56 -1.10
C ASP A 104 -14.10 1.49 -0.22
N GLY A 105 -14.18 2.40 0.77
CA GLY A 105 -15.26 2.39 1.74
C GLY A 105 -15.33 3.64 2.62
N VAL A 106 -16.29 3.60 3.52
CA VAL A 106 -16.57 4.67 4.48
C VAL A 106 -16.55 4.11 5.88
N PHE A 107 -16.05 4.92 6.79
CA PHE A 107 -16.20 4.74 8.23
C PHE A 107 -17.07 5.87 8.74
N ALA A 108 -18.12 5.51 9.46
CA ALA A 108 -18.95 6.47 10.19
C ALA A 108 -19.03 6.09 11.66
N ARG A 109 -19.03 7.09 12.53
CA ARG A 109 -19.28 6.94 13.96
C ARG A 109 -20.27 8.01 14.42
N TRP A 110 -21.13 7.64 15.34
CA TRP A 110 -22.12 8.54 15.93
C TRP A 110 -22.51 8.06 17.33
N LYS A 111 -23.33 8.85 18.02
CA LYS A 111 -23.99 8.45 19.25
C LYS A 111 -25.47 8.21 19.01
N GLU A 112 -25.97 7.14 19.61
CA GLU A 112 -27.38 6.78 19.70
C GLU A 112 -27.65 6.42 21.16
N ASP A 113 -28.59 7.11 21.80
CA ASP A 113 -28.87 7.01 23.25
C ASP A 113 -27.61 7.13 24.12
N GLY A 114 -26.71 8.05 23.75
CA GLY A 114 -25.43 8.27 24.44
C GLY A 114 -24.37 7.17 24.23
N LYS A 115 -24.68 6.11 23.48
CA LYS A 115 -23.75 4.99 23.19
C LYS A 115 -23.10 5.15 21.82
N PRO A 116 -21.79 4.87 21.69
CA PRO A 116 -21.12 4.93 20.40
C PRO A 116 -21.62 3.82 19.46
N LYS A 117 -21.96 4.22 18.24
CA LYS A 117 -22.28 3.35 17.12
C LYS A 117 -21.29 3.60 15.99
N ARG A 118 -21.08 2.59 15.16
CA ARG A 118 -20.18 2.67 14.01
C ARG A 118 -20.73 1.91 12.82
N TYR A 119 -20.38 2.39 11.65
CA TYR A 119 -20.57 1.74 10.37
C TYR A 119 -19.23 1.67 9.65
N PHE A 120 -18.93 0.51 9.09
CA PHE A 120 -17.82 0.33 8.16
C PHE A 120 -18.35 -0.45 6.95
N GLY A 121 -18.22 0.13 5.76
CA GLY A 121 -18.76 -0.49 4.56
C GLY A 121 -18.69 0.42 3.35
N LYS A 122 -19.52 0.14 2.36
CA LYS A 122 -19.60 0.92 1.12
C LYS A 122 -20.43 2.19 1.32
N ALA A 123 -20.19 3.21 0.50
CA ALA A 123 -20.87 4.50 0.63
C ALA A 123 -22.39 4.39 0.45
N GLU A 124 -22.83 3.47 -0.40
CA GLU A 124 -24.23 3.21 -0.73
C GLU A 124 -25.04 2.71 0.47
N GLY A 125 -24.39 1.99 1.40
CA GLY A 125 -25.03 1.49 2.62
C GLY A 125 -25.13 2.52 3.75
N LEU A 126 -24.47 3.68 3.61
CA LEU A 126 -24.35 4.66 4.68
C LEU A 126 -25.71 5.26 5.08
N ALA A 127 -26.54 5.61 4.11
CA ALA A 127 -27.85 6.24 4.34
C ALA A 127 -28.84 5.31 5.06
N GLN A 128 -28.68 3.99 4.89
CA GLN A 128 -29.50 2.99 5.59
C GLN A 128 -28.97 2.72 7.00
N ALA A 129 -27.66 2.78 7.21
CA ALA A 129 -27.01 2.44 8.46
C ALA A 129 -27.02 3.59 9.50
N VAL A 130 -26.96 4.84 9.03
CA VAL A 130 -26.84 6.02 9.91
C VAL A 130 -28.21 6.68 10.10
N PRO A 131 -28.72 6.83 11.33
CA PRO A 131 -29.96 7.54 11.62
C PRO A 131 -29.92 8.99 11.12
N ALA A 132 -31.07 9.51 10.63
CA ALA A 132 -31.15 10.86 10.07
C ALA A 132 -30.73 11.97 11.06
N GLN A 133 -30.98 11.77 12.36
CA GLN A 133 -30.61 12.68 13.45
C GLN A 133 -29.48 12.12 14.32
N ALA A 134 -28.54 11.39 13.72
CA ALA A 134 -27.37 10.86 14.41
C ALA A 134 -26.59 11.98 15.12
N GLN A 135 -26.43 11.86 16.45
CA GLN A 135 -25.67 12.80 17.27
C GLN A 135 -24.17 12.57 17.07
N ASP A 136 -23.37 13.64 17.05
CA ASP A 136 -21.91 13.60 16.91
C ASP A 136 -21.44 12.75 15.70
N LEU A 137 -22.19 12.85 14.58
CA LEU A 137 -21.90 12.10 13.37
C LEU A 137 -20.58 12.56 12.75
N GLU A 138 -19.64 11.64 12.64
CA GLU A 138 -18.42 11.81 11.87
C GLU A 138 -18.34 10.73 10.79
N ILE A 139 -18.05 11.16 9.57
CA ILE A 139 -17.88 10.29 8.41
C ILE A 139 -16.52 10.57 7.80
N SER A 140 -15.77 9.52 7.51
CA SER A 140 -14.52 9.57 6.75
C SER A 140 -14.55 8.53 5.63
N GLN A 141 -14.00 8.90 4.48
CA GLN A 141 -13.72 7.98 3.38
C GLN A 141 -12.35 7.33 3.56
N SER A 142 -12.23 6.12 3.04
CA SER A 142 -10.97 5.40 2.95
C SER A 142 -10.85 4.78 1.57
N LEU A 143 -9.72 5.01 0.91
CA LEU A 143 -9.36 4.33 -0.34
C LEU A 143 -7.91 3.85 -0.25
N GLY A 144 -7.74 2.56 -0.04
CA GLY A 144 -6.44 1.90 0.10
C GLY A 144 -6.17 0.90 -1.01
N ARG A 145 -4.91 0.77 -1.41
CA ARG A 145 -4.44 -0.26 -2.34
C ARG A 145 -3.29 -1.06 -1.75
N VAL A 146 -3.36 -2.37 -1.89
CA VAL A 146 -2.24 -3.29 -1.65
C VAL A 146 -1.94 -3.97 -2.97
N GLU A 147 -0.76 -3.79 -3.54
CA GLU A 147 -0.46 -4.30 -4.88
C GLU A 147 0.91 -4.94 -5.05
N THR A 148 1.03 -5.76 -6.08
CA THR A 148 2.28 -6.32 -6.58
C THR A 148 2.16 -6.53 -8.10
N PHE A 149 3.29 -6.78 -8.75
CA PHE A 149 3.38 -7.01 -10.18
C PHE A 149 4.11 -8.31 -10.45
N VAL A 150 3.65 -9.04 -11.46
CA VAL A 150 4.28 -10.28 -11.92
C VAL A 150 4.40 -10.23 -13.43
N THR A 151 5.56 -10.58 -13.95
CA THR A 151 5.85 -10.59 -15.38
C THR A 151 6.11 -12.00 -15.89
N SER A 152 5.38 -12.41 -16.93
CA SER A 152 5.70 -13.57 -17.75
C SER A 152 6.40 -13.11 -19.03
N GLY A 153 7.60 -13.61 -19.30
CA GLY A 153 8.44 -13.22 -20.43
C GLY A 153 8.91 -11.77 -20.33
N LYS A 154 8.68 -10.97 -21.38
CA LYS A 154 9.14 -9.58 -21.44
C LYS A 154 8.16 -8.64 -20.71
N PRO A 155 8.66 -7.70 -19.87
CA PRO A 155 7.84 -6.65 -19.27
C PRO A 155 6.99 -5.88 -20.28
N SER A 156 5.72 -5.62 -19.94
CA SER A 156 4.82 -4.78 -20.72
C SER A 156 4.48 -3.49 -19.97
N PRO A 157 4.15 -2.38 -20.66
CA PRO A 157 3.76 -1.15 -19.98
C PRO A 157 2.55 -1.36 -19.05
N ILE A 158 2.64 -0.80 -17.85
CA ILE A 158 1.56 -0.84 -16.85
C ILE A 158 0.75 0.46 -16.98
N LYS A 159 -0.54 0.35 -17.33
CA LYS A 159 -1.43 1.52 -17.44
C LYS A 159 -1.79 2.04 -16.03
N PRO A 160 -1.64 3.35 -15.75
CA PRO A 160 -2.15 3.92 -14.50
C PRO A 160 -3.67 3.73 -14.34
N VAL A 161 -4.13 3.51 -13.11
CA VAL A 161 -5.55 3.44 -12.72
C VAL A 161 -6.15 4.84 -12.65
N GLY A 162 -5.38 5.82 -12.17
CA GLY A 162 -5.81 7.22 -12.06
C GLY A 162 -6.78 7.50 -10.91
N ARG A 163 -6.84 6.63 -9.90
CA ARG A 163 -7.75 6.78 -8.74
C ARG A 163 -7.06 6.42 -7.43
N GLY A 164 -7.27 7.26 -6.42
CA GLY A 164 -6.65 7.14 -5.10
C GLY A 164 -5.16 7.39 -5.15
N LEU A 165 -4.45 6.96 -4.11
CA LEU A 165 -2.99 6.97 -4.08
C LEU A 165 -2.47 5.80 -4.93
N GLU A 166 -1.60 6.08 -5.90
CA GLU A 166 -1.09 5.11 -6.87
C GLU A 166 0.40 5.29 -7.14
N LEU A 167 1.12 4.16 -7.24
CA LEU A 167 2.48 4.09 -7.77
C LEU A 167 2.43 3.95 -9.30
N VAL A 168 3.01 4.92 -10.00
CA VAL A 168 3.27 4.88 -11.44
C VAL A 168 4.73 4.52 -11.66
N ALA A 169 4.94 3.43 -12.41
CA ALA A 169 6.26 2.91 -12.73
C ALA A 169 6.96 3.81 -13.77
N VAL A 170 8.06 4.48 -13.36
CA VAL A 170 9.01 5.09 -14.30
C VAL A 170 10.08 4.07 -14.66
N THR A 171 10.65 3.41 -13.65
CA THR A 171 11.35 2.12 -13.75
C THR A 171 10.34 1.00 -13.57
N HIS A 172 10.44 -0.07 -14.37
CA HIS A 172 9.49 -1.18 -14.33
C HIS A 172 9.62 -1.97 -13.00
N PRO A 173 8.52 -2.30 -12.29
CA PRO A 173 8.58 -2.90 -10.95
C PRO A 173 9.09 -4.35 -10.90
N ASN A 174 9.19 -5.01 -12.06
CA ASN A 174 9.83 -6.33 -12.20
C ASN A 174 11.15 -6.26 -13.01
N ASP A 175 11.78 -5.09 -13.06
CA ASP A 175 13.09 -4.86 -13.70
C ASP A 175 13.94 -3.99 -12.76
N LEU A 176 14.18 -4.52 -11.55
CA LEU A 176 14.88 -3.83 -10.47
C LEU A 176 16.14 -4.62 -10.12
N TYR A 177 17.30 -3.95 -10.13
CA TYR A 177 18.60 -4.53 -9.78
C TYR A 177 19.27 -3.74 -8.66
N SER A 178 20.03 -4.42 -7.80
CA SER A 178 20.63 -3.79 -6.62
C SER A 178 21.75 -2.79 -6.91
N ASP A 179 22.32 -2.82 -8.11
CA ASP A 179 23.36 -1.89 -8.57
C ASP A 179 22.80 -0.68 -9.33
N GLU A 180 21.49 -0.64 -9.58
CA GLU A 180 20.81 0.44 -10.28
C GLU A 180 19.81 1.18 -9.37
N ALA A 181 19.61 2.46 -9.63
CA ALA A 181 18.59 3.24 -8.95
C ALA A 181 17.26 3.14 -9.72
N ALA A 182 16.17 2.84 -9.01
CA ALA A 182 14.84 2.80 -9.59
C ALA A 182 14.09 4.10 -9.32
N THR A 183 13.35 4.60 -10.31
CA THR A 183 12.50 5.78 -10.17
C THR A 183 11.04 5.37 -10.23
N PHE A 184 10.23 5.94 -9.35
CA PHE A 184 8.78 5.79 -9.37
C PHE A 184 8.11 7.14 -9.18
N GLN A 185 6.81 7.20 -9.43
CA GLN A 185 6.00 8.39 -9.20
C GLN A 185 4.77 8.02 -8.37
N MET A 186 4.53 8.74 -7.28
CA MET A 186 3.26 8.67 -6.57
C MET A 186 2.29 9.68 -7.15
N THR A 187 1.04 9.26 -7.35
CA THR A 187 -0.04 10.12 -7.81
C THR A 187 -1.26 9.99 -6.91
N VAL A 188 -2.02 11.07 -6.77
CA VAL A 188 -3.36 11.08 -6.17
C VAL A 188 -4.36 11.41 -7.26
N ASP A 189 -5.27 10.47 -7.54
CA ASP A 189 -6.31 10.63 -8.56
C ASP A 189 -5.71 11.06 -9.92
N GLY A 190 -4.59 10.44 -10.30
CA GLY A 190 -3.86 10.69 -11.54
C GLY A 190 -2.99 11.96 -11.56
N LYS A 191 -2.96 12.74 -10.48
CA LYS A 191 -2.13 13.95 -10.36
C LYS A 191 -0.88 13.68 -9.52
N PRO A 192 0.28 14.30 -9.85
CA PRO A 192 1.48 14.21 -9.02
C PRO A 192 1.24 14.47 -7.53
N ALA A 193 1.68 13.55 -6.68
CA ALA A 193 1.59 13.70 -5.22
C ALA A 193 2.90 14.27 -4.68
N ALA A 194 3.05 15.59 -4.68
CA ALA A 194 4.30 16.25 -4.26
C ALA A 194 4.49 16.27 -2.74
N GLY A 195 5.73 16.08 -2.28
CA GLY A 195 6.08 16.14 -0.86
C GLY A 195 5.49 15.02 -0.01
N LEU A 196 5.06 13.92 -0.64
CA LEU A 196 4.54 12.72 0.01
C LEU A 196 5.70 11.91 0.60
N GLU A 197 5.56 11.48 1.84
CA GLU A 197 6.49 10.55 2.48
C GLU A 197 6.26 9.14 1.95
N VAL A 198 7.34 8.47 1.58
CA VAL A 198 7.34 7.09 1.08
C VAL A 198 8.32 6.30 1.92
N THR A 199 7.85 5.22 2.51
CA THR A 199 8.65 4.33 3.34
C THR A 199 8.93 3.04 2.56
N VAL A 200 10.18 2.60 2.54
CA VAL A 200 10.58 1.33 1.91
C VAL A 200 11.35 0.49 2.92
N VAL A 201 10.96 -0.77 3.09
CA VAL A 201 11.53 -1.68 4.08
C VAL A 201 11.93 -3.00 3.40
N PRO A 202 13.20 -3.44 3.48
CA PRO A 202 13.60 -4.76 3.02
C PRO A 202 13.00 -5.87 3.91
N ASP A 203 12.64 -6.99 3.31
CA ASP A 203 12.28 -8.21 4.02
C ASP A 203 13.39 -8.68 4.98
N GLY A 204 13.04 -9.55 5.92
CA GLY A 204 13.99 -10.25 6.79
C GLY A 204 14.41 -9.44 8.01
N SER A 205 13.69 -8.37 8.36
CA SER A 205 13.96 -7.54 9.55
C SER A 205 14.03 -8.38 10.83
N ARG A 206 13.24 -9.46 10.91
CA ARG A 206 13.28 -10.43 12.04
C ARG A 206 14.64 -11.09 12.27
N TYR A 207 15.47 -11.17 11.24
CA TYR A 207 16.79 -11.81 11.28
C TYR A 207 17.93 -10.78 11.32
N ARG A 208 17.61 -9.49 11.52
CA ARG A 208 18.57 -8.39 11.62
C ARG A 208 18.35 -7.62 12.91
N ASP A 209 19.39 -6.93 13.36
CA ASP A 209 19.30 -6.03 14.52
C ASP A 209 18.52 -4.74 14.21
N LYS A 210 18.25 -4.48 12.93
CA LYS A 210 17.63 -3.24 12.43
C LYS A 210 16.62 -3.56 11.32
N VAL A 211 15.58 -2.72 11.24
CA VAL A 211 14.54 -2.80 10.20
C VAL A 211 15.08 -2.36 8.83
N ASP A 212 16.10 -1.50 8.82
CA ASP A 212 16.70 -0.90 7.62
C ASP A 212 15.68 -0.15 6.74
N GLU A 213 14.81 0.61 7.42
CA GLU A 213 13.82 1.48 6.79
C GLU A 213 14.48 2.62 5.98
N MET A 214 14.00 2.82 4.76
CA MET A 214 14.36 3.94 3.90
C MET A 214 13.19 4.93 3.84
N ALA A 215 13.36 6.09 4.47
CA ALA A 215 12.43 7.20 4.39
C ALA A 215 12.77 8.09 3.18
N LEU A 216 11.84 8.18 2.24
CA LEU A 216 11.95 8.93 0.99
C LEU A 216 10.84 9.98 0.94
N LYS A 217 11.01 10.96 0.05
CA LYS A 217 10.02 12.00 -0.19
C LYS A 217 9.89 12.27 -1.67
N THR A 218 8.65 12.43 -2.14
CA THR A 218 8.40 12.74 -3.53
C THR A 218 8.73 14.20 -3.85
N ASP A 219 9.24 14.45 -5.05
CA ASP A 219 9.52 15.78 -5.59
C ASP A 219 8.24 16.50 -6.07
N ALA A 220 8.39 17.68 -6.67
CA ALA A 220 7.27 18.46 -7.20
C ALA A 220 6.49 17.76 -8.32
N GLN A 221 7.09 16.77 -8.99
CA GLN A 221 6.48 15.93 -10.00
C GLN A 221 5.93 14.63 -9.39
N GLY A 222 5.96 14.48 -8.06
CA GLY A 222 5.52 13.27 -7.37
C GLY A 222 6.51 12.10 -7.49
N LYS A 223 7.71 12.33 -8.02
CA LYS A 223 8.71 11.28 -8.25
C LYS A 223 9.61 11.09 -7.04
N PHE A 224 10.08 9.86 -6.86
CA PHE A 224 11.11 9.52 -5.89
C PHE A 224 12.03 8.45 -6.50
N GLN A 225 13.27 8.41 -6.00
CA GLN A 225 14.27 7.45 -6.43
C GLN A 225 14.66 6.55 -5.26
N VAL A 226 14.77 5.25 -5.52
CA VAL A 226 15.22 4.25 -4.55
C VAL A 226 16.57 3.70 -5.02
N LYS A 227 17.55 3.66 -4.12
CA LYS A 227 18.79 2.92 -4.29
C LYS A 227 18.70 1.69 -3.41
N TRP A 228 18.77 0.51 -3.99
CA TRP A 228 18.52 -0.73 -3.27
C TRP A 228 19.81 -1.20 -2.58
N PRO A 229 19.84 -1.33 -1.25
CA PRO A 229 21.05 -1.74 -0.54
C PRO A 229 21.45 -3.20 -0.82
N GLN A 230 20.49 -4.04 -1.20
CA GLN A 230 20.69 -5.47 -1.45
C GLN A 230 19.57 -6.06 -2.32
N PRO A 231 19.79 -7.20 -3.00
CA PRO A 231 18.72 -7.98 -3.60
C PRO A 231 17.73 -8.51 -2.56
N GLY A 232 16.48 -8.74 -2.96
CA GLY A 232 15.43 -9.32 -2.13
C GLY A 232 14.08 -8.64 -2.30
N MET A 233 13.12 -9.04 -1.46
CA MET A 233 11.79 -8.44 -1.42
C MET A 233 11.80 -7.15 -0.60
N TYR A 234 11.07 -6.15 -1.07
CA TYR A 234 10.87 -4.87 -0.41
C TYR A 234 9.38 -4.56 -0.30
N TRP A 235 9.00 -4.06 0.86
CA TRP A 235 7.69 -3.49 1.09
C TRP A 235 7.77 -1.97 0.98
N LEU A 236 6.86 -1.37 0.24
CA LEU A 236 6.76 0.07 0.03
C LEU A 236 5.41 0.58 0.54
N GLU A 237 5.39 1.63 1.34
CA GLU A 237 4.15 2.27 1.81
C GLU A 237 4.18 3.78 1.60
N ALA A 238 3.00 4.32 1.32
CA ALA A 238 2.72 5.73 1.48
C ALA A 238 1.25 5.93 1.90
N SER A 239 0.98 7.00 2.63
CA SER A 239 -0.38 7.37 3.00
C SER A 239 -0.56 8.88 3.04
N LEU A 240 -1.80 9.34 2.89
CA LEU A 240 -2.16 10.73 3.09
C LEU A 240 -3.62 10.86 3.55
N GLU A 241 -3.92 11.98 4.21
CA GLU A 241 -5.28 12.39 4.53
C GLU A 241 -5.55 13.74 3.84
N ASP A 242 -6.70 13.85 3.17
CA ASP A 242 -7.14 15.10 2.54
C ASP A 242 -8.65 15.34 2.75
N GLN A 243 -9.12 16.47 2.21
CA GLN A 243 -10.55 16.84 2.22
C GLN A 243 -11.21 16.65 0.85
N GLN A 244 -10.58 15.92 -0.08
CA GLN A 244 -11.13 15.66 -1.42
C GLN A 244 -12.09 14.47 -1.38
N VAL A 245 -13.20 14.69 -0.69
CA VAL A 245 -14.23 13.69 -0.42
C VAL A 245 -15.26 13.62 -1.56
N THR A 246 -15.74 12.41 -1.88
CA THR A 246 -16.85 12.19 -2.85
C THR A 246 -18.16 11.74 -2.21
N VAL A 247 -18.10 11.14 -1.02
CA VAL A 247 -19.25 10.72 -0.20
C VAL A 247 -19.85 11.92 0.56
N PRO A 248 -21.18 12.12 0.48
CA PRO A 248 -21.88 13.15 1.23
C PRO A 248 -21.58 13.12 2.73
N LYS A 249 -21.42 14.31 3.34
CA LYS A 249 -21.17 14.52 4.78
C LYS A 249 -19.84 13.94 5.31
N ALA A 250 -19.00 13.33 4.46
CA ALA A 250 -17.64 12.97 4.86
C ALA A 250 -16.81 14.25 5.05
N SER A 251 -16.04 14.31 6.13
CA SER A 251 -15.18 15.47 6.43
C SER A 251 -13.75 15.29 5.93
N LYS A 252 -13.35 14.05 5.64
CA LYS A 252 -12.00 13.70 5.23
C LYS A 252 -11.95 12.38 4.47
N ARG A 253 -10.86 12.20 3.72
CA ARG A 253 -10.52 10.99 2.98
C ARG A 253 -9.11 10.55 3.35
N ARG A 254 -8.97 9.28 3.69
CA ARG A 254 -7.69 8.62 3.93
C ARG A 254 -7.33 7.81 2.69
N LEU A 255 -6.13 8.04 2.16
CA LEU A 255 -5.58 7.23 1.10
C LEU A 255 -4.38 6.44 1.62
N SER A 256 -4.27 5.20 1.22
CA SER A 256 -3.10 4.37 1.51
C SER A 256 -2.67 3.56 0.30
N TYR A 257 -1.37 3.32 0.23
CA TYR A 257 -0.74 2.48 -0.75
C TYR A 257 0.25 1.58 -0.04
N ALA A 258 0.19 0.27 -0.31
CA ALA A 258 1.21 -0.69 0.05
C ALA A 258 1.59 -1.49 -1.21
N GLY A 259 2.88 -1.63 -1.47
CA GLY A 259 3.43 -2.33 -2.62
C GLY A 259 4.47 -3.35 -2.22
N THR A 260 4.50 -4.49 -2.91
CA THR A 260 5.59 -5.48 -2.80
C THR A 260 6.42 -5.45 -4.08
N LEU A 261 7.74 -5.31 -3.96
CA LEU A 261 8.68 -5.27 -5.08
C LEU A 261 9.81 -6.29 -4.85
N GLU A 262 10.30 -6.91 -5.92
CA GLU A 262 11.50 -7.75 -5.89
C GLU A 262 12.66 -7.01 -6.55
N VAL A 263 13.82 -6.99 -5.89
CA VAL A 263 15.08 -6.48 -6.43
C VAL A 263 16.01 -7.66 -6.67
N LEU A 264 16.49 -7.80 -7.89
CA LEU A 264 17.39 -8.87 -8.29
C LEU A 264 18.86 -8.46 -8.10
N ARG A 265 19.71 -9.46 -8.08
CA ARG A 265 21.15 -9.25 -8.25
C ARG A 265 21.44 -8.86 -9.72
N PRO A 266 22.53 -8.12 -9.97
CA PRO A 266 22.98 -7.81 -11.34
C PRO A 266 23.28 -9.07 -12.17
#